data_AF-A0A7C4RJR1-F1
#
_entry.id   AF-A0A7C4RJR1-F1
#
_cell.length_a   1.000
_cell.length_b   1.000
_cell.length_c   1.000
_cell.angle_alpha   90.00
_cell.angle_beta   90.00
_cell.angle_gamma   90.00
#
_symmetry.space_group_name_H-M   'P 1'
#
loop_
_entity.id
_entity.type
_entity.pdbx_description
1 polymer ?
#
loop_
_entity_poly.entity_id
_entity_poly.type
_entity_poly.pdbx_seq_one_letter_code
_entity_poly.pdbx_strand_id
1 'polypeptide(L)'
;MGINIFLSVDFDADSAERLYYPKSPVKISKAQFDVNIGLERLLVLLKRYDIKTTFFTPAWTADRYPKHVEMILREKGNSLNYP
;
A
#
# COMPACT_ATOMS: atom_id res chain seq x y z
N MET A 1 8.08 15.84 -27.93
CA MET A 1 7.71 16.22 -26.55
C MET A 1 7.15 14.98 -25.86
N GLY A 2 7.74 14.51 -24.77
CA GLY A 2 7.24 13.34 -24.03
C GLY A 2 6.20 13.73 -22.99
N ILE A 3 5.30 12.80 -22.64
CA ILE A 3 4.35 12.94 -21.52
C ILE A 3 4.94 12.20 -20.32
N ASN A 4 4.95 12.86 -19.17
CA ASN A 4 5.30 12.23 -17.90
C ASN A 4 4.02 11.76 -17.19
N ILE A 5 4.05 10.54 -16.67
CA ILE A 5 2.97 9.96 -15.88
C ILE A 5 3.54 9.60 -14.51
N PHE A 6 2.85 10.01 -13.46
CA PHE A 6 3.15 9.64 -12.07
C PHE A 6 2.01 8.77 -11.54
N LEU A 7 2.36 7.58 -11.07
CA LEU A 7 1.43 6.67 -10.40
C LEU A 7 1.86 6.53 -8.94
N SER A 8 0.92 6.77 -8.03
CA SER A 8 1.10 6.56 -6.60
C SER A 8 -0.02 5.72 -6.02
N VAL A 9 0.26 5.12 -4.88
CA VAL A 9 -0.66 4.26 -4.15
C VAL A 9 -0.60 4.62 -2.67
N ASP A 10 -1.76 4.85 -2.06
CA ASP A 10 -1.88 4.99 -0.62
C ASP A 10 -2.03 3.59 -0.02
N PHE A 11 -1.03 3.13 0.72
CA PHE A 11 -1.07 1.86 1.44
C PHE A 11 -1.54 2.11 2.87
N ASP A 12 -2.84 2.32 3.01
CA ASP A 12 -3.48 2.64 4.30
C ASP A 12 -3.80 1.40 5.14
N ALA A 13 -3.84 0.21 4.53
CA ALA A 13 -4.31 -1.01 5.17
C ALA A 13 -5.65 -0.80 5.90
N ASP A 14 -5.73 -1.05 7.21
CA ASP A 14 -6.92 -0.81 8.04
C ASP A 14 -6.79 0.43 8.95
N SER A 15 -5.82 1.31 8.71
CA SER A 15 -5.57 2.47 9.58
C SER A 15 -6.76 3.42 9.69
N ALA A 16 -7.40 3.77 8.57
CA ALA A 16 -8.58 4.63 8.54
C ALA A 16 -9.78 3.96 9.25
N GLU A 17 -10.01 2.67 9.01
CA GLU A 17 -11.10 1.91 9.63
C GLU A 17 -10.89 1.77 11.13
N ARG A 18 -9.64 1.62 11.59
CA ARG A 18 -9.28 1.60 13.01
C ARG A 18 -9.56 2.93 13.67
N LEU A 19 -9.32 4.05 12.98
CA LEU A 19 -9.57 5.40 13.49
C LEU A 19 -11.06 5.74 13.53
N TYR A 20 -11.75 5.60 12.39
CA TYR A 20 -13.12 6.10 12.23
C TYR A 20 -14.21 5.07 12.56
N TYR A 21 -13.91 3.78 12.43
CA TYR A 21 -14.90 2.70 12.57
C TYR A 21 -14.42 1.53 13.47
N PRO A 22 -13.86 1.80 14.66
CA PRO A 22 -13.20 0.77 15.48
C PRO A 22 -14.13 -0.38 15.93
N LYS A 23 -15.45 -0.13 15.96
CA LYS A 23 -16.47 -1.12 16.35
C LYS A 23 -17.11 -1.84 15.15
N SER A 24 -16.60 -1.63 13.94
CA SER A 24 -17.13 -2.26 12.72
C SER A 24 -16.19 -3.35 12.20
N PRO A 25 -16.35 -4.60 12.66
CA PRO A 25 -15.46 -5.69 12.26
C PRO A 25 -15.52 -5.97 10.74
N VAL A 26 -16.67 -5.73 10.11
CA VAL A 26 -16.84 -5.89 8.65
C VAL A 26 -15.98 -4.89 7.88
N LYS A 27 -15.95 -3.62 8.30
CA LYS A 27 -15.13 -2.59 7.65
C LYS A 27 -13.64 -2.90 7.83
N ILE A 28 -13.22 -3.22 9.05
CA ILE A 28 -11.83 -3.59 9.35
C ILE A 28 -11.40 -4.80 8.51
N SER A 29 -12.23 -5.86 8.47
CA SER A 29 -11.94 -7.06 7.67
C SER A 29 -11.79 -6.75 6.18
N LYS A 30 -12.67 -5.90 5.63
CA LYS A 30 -12.58 -5.46 4.23
C LYS A 30 -11.28 -4.69 3.97
N ALA A 31 -10.88 -3.79 4.87
CA ALA A 31 -9.65 -3.02 4.73
C ALA A 31 -8.40 -3.92 4.81
N GLN A 32 -8.42 -4.95 5.65
CA GLN A 32 -7.35 -5.94 5.74
C GLN A 32 -7.18 -6.81 4.49
N PHE A 33 -8.11 -6.79 3.55
CA PHE A 33 -7.92 -7.41 2.23
C PHE A 33 -6.67 -6.85 1.53
N ASP A 34 -6.39 -5.56 1.70
CA ASP A 34 -5.24 -4.90 1.09
C ASP A 34 -3.93 -5.58 1.51
N VAL A 35 -3.78 -5.79 2.82
CA VAL A 35 -2.63 -6.47 3.42
C VAL A 35 -2.56 -7.94 3.01
N ASN A 36 -3.69 -8.66 3.07
CA ASN A 36 -3.71 -10.10 2.90
C ASN A 36 -3.60 -10.56 1.44
N ILE A 37 -4.05 -9.73 0.49
CA ILE A 37 -4.25 -10.14 -0.92
C ILE A 37 -3.95 -8.99 -1.90
N GLY A 38 -4.40 -7.76 -1.60
CA GLY A 38 -4.35 -6.63 -2.53
C GLY A 38 -2.93 -6.23 -2.93
N LEU A 39 -2.06 -6.04 -1.93
CA LEU A 39 -0.71 -5.53 -2.11
C LEU A 39 0.14 -6.46 -3.00
N GLU A 40 0.14 -7.76 -2.73
CA GLU A 40 0.93 -8.73 -3.51
C GLU A 40 0.50 -8.73 -4.99
N ARG A 41 -0.81 -8.72 -5.25
CA ARG A 41 -1.35 -8.67 -6.62
C ARG A 41 -0.96 -7.40 -7.35
N LEU A 42 -0.99 -6.27 -6.64
CA LEU A 42 -0.59 -4.98 -7.19
C LEU A 42 0.91 -4.97 -7.53
N LEU A 43 1.78 -5.44 -6.63
CA LEU A 43 3.22 -5.50 -6.89
C LEU A 43 3.55 -6.40 -8.09
N VAL A 44 2.88 -7.55 -8.22
CA VAL A 44 3.02 -8.43 -9.40
C VAL A 44 2.61 -7.70 -10.69
N LEU A 45 1.55 -6.91 -10.66
CA LEU A 45 1.09 -6.13 -11.81
C LEU A 45 2.08 -5.03 -12.19
N LEU A 46 2.52 -4.23 -11.21
CA LEU A 46 3.48 -3.14 -11.44
C LEU A 46 4.78 -3.68 -12.03
N LYS A 47 5.28 -4.79 -11.48
CA LYS A 47 6.47 -5.49 -11.97
C LYS A 47 6.30 -6.02 -13.40
N ARG A 48 5.14 -6.60 -13.73
CA ARG A 48 4.85 -7.10 -15.08
C ARG A 48 5.00 -6.02 -16.15
N TYR A 49 4.65 -4.79 -15.81
CA TYR A 49 4.68 -3.65 -16.74
C TYR A 49 5.87 -2.70 -16.49
N ASP A 50 6.82 -3.06 -15.62
CA ASP A 50 7.97 -2.24 -15.22
C ASP A 50 7.57 -0.80 -14.78
N ILE A 51 6.45 -0.69 -14.06
CA ILE A 51 5.92 0.59 -13.59
C ILE A 51 6.52 0.95 -12.23
N LYS A 52 7.31 2.01 -12.21
CA LYS A 52 7.80 2.63 -10.97
C LYS A 52 6.67 3.33 -10.25
N THR A 53 6.53 3.06 -8.96
CA THR A 53 5.40 3.55 -8.15
C THR A 53 5.87 4.05 -6.79
N THR A 54 5.31 5.16 -6.33
CA THR A 54 5.53 5.66 -4.96
C THR A 54 4.36 5.26 -4.08
N PHE A 55 4.66 4.64 -2.95
CA PHE A 55 3.69 4.26 -1.93
C PHE A 55 3.69 5.27 -0.80
N PHE A 56 2.53 5.82 -0.49
CA PHE A 56 2.30 6.66 0.69
C PHE A 56 1.73 5.79 1.80
N THR A 57 2.46 5.66 2.90
CA THR A 57 2.11 4.72 3.95
C THR A 57 2.05 5.45 5.29
N PRO A 58 0.88 5.52 5.95
CA PRO A 58 0.78 6.07 7.29
C PRO A 58 1.76 5.40 8.25
N ALA A 59 2.38 6.16 9.15
CA ALA A 59 3.33 5.62 10.13
C ALA A 59 2.73 4.46 10.93
N TRP A 60 1.46 4.57 11.33
CA TRP A 60 0.74 3.49 12.02
C TRP A 60 0.66 2.21 11.19
N THR A 61 0.42 2.31 9.88
CA THR A 61 0.40 1.17 8.97
C THR A 61 1.78 0.54 8.83
N ALA A 62 2.82 1.36 8.73
CA ALA A 62 4.20 0.88 8.66
C ALA A 62 4.60 0.11 9.92
N ASP A 63 4.25 0.61 11.10
CA ASP A 63 4.50 -0.05 12.38
C ASP A 63 3.69 -1.34 12.53
N ARG A 64 2.43 -1.33 12.05
CA ARG A 64 1.52 -2.47 12.18
C ARG A 64 1.85 -3.60 11.21
N TYR A 65 2.34 -3.26 10.02
CA TYR A 65 2.58 -4.16 8.89
C TYR A 65 3.99 -4.04 8.29
N PRO A 66 5.07 -4.15 9.10
CA PRO A 66 6.43 -3.87 8.63
C PRO A 66 6.89 -4.80 7.52
N LYS A 67 6.43 -6.07 7.52
CA LYS A 67 6.74 -7.05 6.47
C LYS A 67 6.19 -6.65 5.10
N HIS A 68 5.04 -5.96 5.06
CA HIS A 68 4.40 -5.52 3.83
C HIS A 68 5.11 -4.28 3.28
N VAL A 69 5.53 -3.37 4.16
CA VAL A 69 6.41 -2.25 3.80
C VAL A 69 7.74 -2.76 3.24
N GLU A 70 8.35 -3.76 3.88
CA GLU A 70 9.58 -4.37 3.37
C GLU A 70 9.36 -5.02 2.00
N MET A 71 8.21 -5.67 1.78
CA MET A 71 7.85 -6.24 0.48
C MET A 71 7.76 -5.17 -0.61
N ILE A 72 7.19 -4.00 -0.32
CA ILE A 72 7.14 -2.85 -1.24
C ILE A 72 8.57 -2.40 -1.60
N LEU A 73 9.43 -2.20 -0.58
CA LEU A 73 10.79 -1.68 -0.74
C LEU A 73 11.74 -2.65 -1.45
N ARG A 74 11.46 -3.96 -1.41
CA ARG A 74 12.24 -4.98 -2.13
C ARG A 74 12.00 -4.96 -3.64
N GLU A 75 10.86 -4.43 -4.11
CA GLU A 75 10.58 -4.34 -5.54
C GLU A 75 11.30 -3.15 -6.17
N LYS A 76 12.05 -3.42 -7.25
CA LYS A 76 12.88 -2.44 -7.92
C LYS A 76 12.02 -1.31 -8.50
N GLY A 77 12.38 -0.06 -8.19
CA GLY A 77 11.70 1.12 -8.72
C GLY A 77 10.52 1.59 -7.89
N ASN A 78 10.16 0.86 -6.82
CA ASN A 78 9.23 1.35 -5.82
C ASN A 78 9.95 2.24 -4.81
N SER A 79 9.23 3.24 -4.30
CA SER A 79 9.66 4.08 -3.18
C SER A 79 8.55 4.19 -2.14
N LEU A 80 8.92 4.48 -0.89
CA LEU A 80 7.98 4.71 0.20
C LEU A 80 8.10 6.17 0.66
N ASN A 81 6.96 6.80 0.93
CA ASN A 81 6.88 8.11 1.56
C ASN A 81 6.00 8.04 2.80
N TYR A 82 6.39 8.77 3.84
CA TYR A 82 5.64 8.90 5.08
C TYR A 82 4.93 10.25 5.06
N PRO A 83 3.62 10.30 4.77
CA PRO A 83 2.83 11.51 5.00
C PRO A 83 2.64 11.80 6.49
#